data_AF-A0A1R1I7G5-F1
#
_entry.id   AF-A0A1R1I7G5-F1
#
_cell.length_a   1.000
_cell.length_b   1.000
_cell.length_c   1.000
_cell.angle_alpha   90.00
_cell.angle_beta   90.00
_cell.angle_gamma   90.00
#
_symmetry.space_group_name_H-M   'P 1'
#
loop_
_entity.id
_entity.type
_entity.pdbx_description
1 polymer ?
#
loop_
_entity_poly.entity_id
_entity_poly.type
_entity_poly.pdbx_seq_one_letter_code
_entity_poly.pdbx_strand_id
1 'polypeptide(L)'
;MSNIYRTENRIVFEGEFTILDLHRPLAAIHHAVQTDGYQDVEFDFSKCTAALPAPMLALCAQVARLQYAQIGTQLALPDNDKIKRLFLNSNWANIISPKQYDISNFRGHTQVPATQYKTTDEQFKAVNRIANAILGAIPDLERNDFAALEWSINELTDNVLVHSQSPVGGFVQVSTFKSKAKRLLFMVADAGVGIPTSLREGFKDITSDADALDRAIREGVTRDKSLGQGNGLFGSYQICSGSGGKFQLESGYGKLSYNERNGLRINSEKIPYEGTLVVAEINFSVPHLLEEALRFGGKKYSPLDHIEKYYEHPIEDSIVFRVSDETNSFGSRIAGTPLRKKLLNLAKMCPNYPVVIDFSDVALISSSFADELIAKLFVEVGAISFMSRFKFSGVSSTVKSLIDRAIAQRVAVGTTD
;
A
#
# COMPACT_ATOMS: atom_id res chain seq x y z
N MET A 1 -2.32 24.76 -14.16
CA MET A 1 -2.45 25.22 -12.76
C MET A 1 -3.67 24.53 -12.17
N SER A 2 -3.59 24.11 -10.91
CA SER A 2 -4.71 23.50 -10.20
C SER A 2 -5.75 24.55 -9.81
N ASN A 3 -7.01 24.27 -10.10
CA ASN A 3 -8.14 25.11 -9.69
C ASN A 3 -9.24 24.19 -9.13
N ILE A 4 -9.54 24.35 -7.84
CA ILE A 4 -10.59 23.60 -7.15
C ILE A 4 -11.56 24.62 -6.56
N TYR A 5 -12.80 24.55 -6.99
CA TYR A 5 -13.84 25.49 -6.58
C TYR A 5 -15.20 24.78 -6.48
N ARG A 6 -16.14 25.47 -5.84
CA ARG A 6 -17.50 24.97 -5.64
C ARG A 6 -18.49 25.86 -6.37
N THR A 7 -19.49 25.23 -6.98
CA THR A 7 -20.71 25.87 -7.47
C THR A 7 -21.87 25.06 -6.91
N GLU A 8 -22.65 25.62 -5.98
CA GLU A 8 -23.74 24.90 -5.29
C GLU A 8 -23.23 23.60 -4.61
N ASN A 9 -23.83 22.45 -4.87
CA ASN A 9 -23.41 21.13 -4.38
C ASN A 9 -22.26 20.50 -5.18
N ARG A 10 -21.79 21.14 -6.26
CA ARG A 10 -20.75 20.59 -7.15
C ARG A 10 -19.38 21.16 -6.81
N ILE A 11 -18.42 20.27 -6.58
CA ILE A 11 -17.01 20.59 -6.35
C ILE A 11 -16.23 20.20 -7.59
N VAL A 12 -15.68 21.18 -8.29
CA VAL A 12 -14.99 21.01 -9.57
C VAL A 12 -13.48 20.95 -9.35
N PHE A 13 -12.84 19.96 -9.96
CA PHE A 13 -11.40 19.73 -9.94
C PHE A 13 -10.81 19.95 -11.35
N GLU A 14 -10.27 21.14 -11.60
CA GLU A 14 -9.60 21.48 -12.86
C GLU A 14 -8.07 21.42 -12.70
N GLY A 15 -7.38 20.77 -13.63
CA GLY A 15 -5.93 20.63 -13.60
C GLY A 15 -5.44 19.49 -12.71
N GLU A 16 -4.33 19.68 -12.01
CA GLU A 16 -3.72 18.65 -11.18
C GLU A 16 -4.31 18.65 -9.77
N PHE A 17 -4.62 17.47 -9.21
CA PHE A 17 -4.97 17.29 -7.81
C PHE A 17 -3.81 16.65 -7.06
N THR A 18 -3.07 17.49 -6.33
CA THR A 18 -1.87 17.13 -5.59
C THR A 18 -2.07 17.29 -4.09
N ILE A 19 -1.09 16.88 -3.29
CA ILE A 19 -1.16 17.03 -1.82
C ILE A 19 -1.22 18.49 -1.38
N LEU A 20 -0.77 19.44 -2.21
CA LEU A 20 -0.87 20.88 -1.94
C LEU A 20 -2.31 21.39 -2.06
N ASP A 21 -3.16 20.66 -2.78
CA ASP A 21 -4.54 21.03 -3.03
C ASP A 21 -5.52 20.39 -2.04
N LEU A 22 -5.06 19.45 -1.20
CA LEU A 22 -5.88 18.60 -0.33
C LEU A 22 -6.94 19.36 0.45
N HIS A 23 -6.59 20.54 0.99
CA HIS A 23 -7.44 21.30 1.90
C HIS A 23 -8.60 22.01 1.20
N ARG A 24 -8.46 22.35 -0.09
CA ARG A 24 -9.49 23.07 -0.87
C ARG A 24 -10.81 22.29 -0.99
N PRO A 25 -10.83 21.01 -1.40
CA PRO A 25 -12.08 20.26 -1.45
C PRO A 25 -12.70 20.02 -0.07
N LEU A 26 -11.90 19.99 1.01
CA LEU A 26 -12.44 19.82 2.38
C LEU A 26 -13.26 21.04 2.81
N ALA A 27 -12.73 22.25 2.56
CA ALA A 27 -13.49 23.48 2.78
C ALA A 27 -14.76 23.53 1.90
N ALA A 28 -14.67 23.10 0.63
CA ALA A 28 -15.81 23.04 -0.26
C ALA A 28 -16.89 22.05 0.24
N ILE A 29 -16.50 20.88 0.74
CA ILE A 29 -17.42 19.90 1.37
C ILE A 29 -18.09 20.53 2.60
N HIS A 30 -17.32 21.15 3.49
CA HIS A 30 -17.85 21.78 4.68
C HIS A 30 -18.89 22.86 4.32
N HIS A 31 -18.58 23.73 3.37
CA HIS A 31 -19.53 24.76 2.94
C HIS A 31 -20.78 24.18 2.30
N ALA A 32 -20.65 23.18 1.41
CA ALA A 32 -21.82 22.56 0.79
C ALA A 32 -22.76 21.93 1.84
N VAL A 33 -22.21 21.15 2.76
CA VAL A 33 -23.02 20.33 3.67
C VAL A 33 -23.42 21.09 4.93
N GLN A 34 -22.46 21.74 5.59
CA GLN A 34 -22.68 22.34 6.92
C GLN A 34 -23.17 23.78 6.83
N THR A 35 -22.70 24.56 5.85
CA THR A 35 -23.13 25.96 5.68
C THR A 35 -24.42 26.05 4.87
N ASP A 36 -24.48 25.36 3.72
CA ASP A 36 -25.58 25.52 2.76
C ASP A 36 -26.64 24.40 2.86
N GLY A 37 -26.37 23.32 3.62
CA GLY A 37 -27.34 22.28 3.94
C GLY A 37 -27.61 21.25 2.84
N TYR A 38 -26.78 21.19 1.78
CA TYR A 38 -26.95 20.20 0.71
C TYR A 38 -26.87 18.77 1.26
N GLN A 39 -27.80 17.92 0.82
CA GLN A 39 -27.88 16.50 1.19
C GLN A 39 -27.26 15.58 0.13
N ASP A 40 -26.60 16.18 -0.85
CA ASP A 40 -25.85 15.51 -1.89
C ASP A 40 -24.67 16.39 -2.34
N VAL A 41 -23.58 15.77 -2.78
CA VAL A 41 -22.38 16.45 -3.27
C VAL A 41 -21.88 15.77 -4.55
N GLU A 42 -21.69 16.55 -5.60
CA GLU A 42 -21.08 16.09 -6.86
C GLU A 42 -19.59 16.42 -6.87
N PHE A 43 -18.74 15.40 -7.04
CA PHE A 43 -17.31 15.56 -7.26
C PHE A 43 -17.03 15.50 -8.75
N ASP A 44 -16.72 16.64 -9.35
CA ASP A 44 -16.49 16.74 -10.79
C ASP A 44 -15.01 16.79 -11.13
N PHE A 45 -14.49 15.68 -11.64
CA PHE A 45 -13.12 15.54 -12.10
C PHE A 45 -12.99 15.58 -13.63
N SER A 46 -14.04 15.94 -14.40
CA SER A 46 -14.03 15.95 -15.87
C SER A 46 -12.80 16.64 -16.47
N LYS A 47 -12.42 17.79 -15.91
CA LYS A 47 -11.27 18.60 -16.32
C LYS A 47 -9.97 18.33 -15.54
N CYS A 48 -9.91 17.24 -14.79
CA CYS A 48 -8.72 16.85 -14.05
C CYS A 48 -7.65 16.29 -15.01
N THR A 49 -6.43 16.84 -14.94
CA THR A 49 -5.29 16.49 -15.78
C THR A 49 -4.25 15.63 -15.08
N ALA A 50 -4.32 15.51 -13.75
CA ALA A 50 -3.58 14.53 -12.95
C ALA A 50 -4.21 14.36 -11.58
N ALA A 51 -4.19 13.15 -11.01
CA ALA A 51 -4.62 12.90 -9.64
C ALA A 51 -3.57 12.05 -8.92
N LEU A 52 -3.09 12.52 -7.77
CA LEU A 52 -2.11 11.80 -6.97
C LEU A 52 -2.78 10.91 -5.90
N PRO A 53 -2.21 9.74 -5.58
CA PRO A 53 -2.84 8.80 -4.64
C PRO A 53 -3.12 9.35 -3.24
N ALA A 54 -2.17 10.10 -2.66
CA ALA A 54 -2.31 10.59 -1.28
C ALA A 54 -3.53 11.51 -1.08
N PRO A 55 -3.70 12.62 -1.83
CA PRO A 55 -4.87 13.47 -1.67
C PRO A 55 -6.18 12.77 -2.09
N MET A 56 -6.14 11.84 -3.05
CA MET A 56 -7.31 11.04 -3.43
C MET A 56 -7.77 10.10 -2.31
N LEU A 57 -6.84 9.39 -1.65
CA LEU A 57 -7.19 8.51 -0.52
C LEU A 57 -7.77 9.31 0.65
N ALA A 58 -7.19 10.47 0.92
CA ALA A 58 -7.66 11.39 1.94
C ALA A 58 -9.08 11.90 1.65
N LEU A 59 -9.35 12.27 0.38
CA LEU A 59 -10.69 12.64 -0.08
C LEU A 59 -11.66 11.47 0.04
N CYS A 60 -11.28 10.27 -0.39
CA CYS A 60 -12.10 9.05 -0.28
C CYS A 60 -12.57 8.79 1.16
N ALA A 61 -11.70 8.97 2.17
CA ALA A 61 -12.09 8.83 3.57
C ALA A 61 -13.17 9.84 3.97
N GLN A 62 -13.05 11.09 3.53
CA GLN A 62 -14.03 12.15 3.82
C GLN A 62 -15.36 11.90 3.10
N VAL A 63 -15.31 11.46 1.84
CA VAL A 63 -16.51 11.12 1.07
C VAL A 63 -17.24 9.92 1.70
N ALA A 64 -16.50 8.91 2.17
CA ALA A 64 -17.11 7.79 2.88
C ALA A 64 -17.84 8.24 4.16
N ARG A 65 -17.31 9.23 4.89
CA ARG A 65 -17.98 9.82 6.05
C ARG A 65 -19.27 10.57 5.68
N LEU A 66 -19.29 11.27 4.54
CA LEU A 66 -20.53 11.86 4.01
C LEU A 66 -21.59 10.78 3.74
N GLN A 67 -21.19 9.69 3.07
CA GLN A 67 -22.09 8.56 2.79
C GLN A 67 -22.61 7.90 4.07
N TYR A 68 -21.76 7.75 5.10
CA TYR A 68 -22.17 7.25 6.41
C TYR A 68 -23.27 8.13 7.03
N ALA A 69 -23.11 9.45 6.90
CA ALA A 69 -24.10 10.45 7.32
C ALA A 69 -25.33 10.55 6.38
N GLN A 70 -25.50 9.61 5.44
CA GLN A 70 -26.60 9.55 4.47
C GLN A 70 -26.65 10.73 3.47
N ILE A 71 -25.52 11.42 3.28
CA ILE A 71 -25.37 12.45 2.25
C ILE A 71 -25.03 11.74 0.93
N GLY A 72 -25.80 12.03 -0.13
CA GLY A 72 -25.59 11.49 -1.46
C GLY A 72 -24.26 11.93 -2.06
N THR A 73 -23.59 11.06 -2.80
CA THR A 73 -22.33 11.41 -3.46
C THR A 73 -22.36 10.96 -4.91
N GLN A 74 -21.90 11.83 -5.80
CA GLN A 74 -21.79 11.56 -7.22
C GLN A 74 -20.39 11.90 -7.71
N LEU A 75 -19.95 11.24 -8.78
CA LEU A 75 -18.65 11.46 -9.40
C LEU A 75 -18.80 11.63 -10.90
N ALA A 76 -18.32 12.76 -11.43
CA ALA A 76 -18.02 12.90 -12.85
C ALA A 76 -16.54 12.55 -13.05
N LEU A 77 -16.29 11.46 -13.80
CA LEU A 77 -14.92 10.99 -14.09
C LEU A 77 -14.18 11.97 -15.01
N PRO A 78 -12.82 11.95 -14.98
CA PRO A 78 -12.01 12.69 -15.95
C PRO A 78 -12.34 12.33 -17.41
N ASP A 79 -12.33 13.35 -18.27
CA ASP A 79 -12.49 13.19 -19.72
C ASP A 79 -11.27 12.48 -20.34
N ASN A 80 -10.11 12.63 -19.72
CA ASN A 80 -8.90 11.93 -20.14
C ASN A 80 -8.96 10.44 -19.78
N ASP A 81 -8.98 9.57 -20.78
CA ASP A 81 -9.08 8.12 -20.61
C ASP A 81 -8.02 7.50 -19.70
N LYS A 82 -6.78 8.01 -19.72
CA LYS A 82 -5.70 7.48 -18.88
C LYS A 82 -5.99 7.75 -17.40
N ILE A 83 -6.46 8.95 -17.08
CA ILE A 83 -6.78 9.36 -15.71
C ILE A 83 -8.09 8.71 -15.27
N LYS A 84 -9.08 8.61 -16.16
CA LYS A 84 -10.31 7.84 -15.94
C LYS A 84 -10.01 6.40 -15.53
N ARG A 85 -9.12 5.71 -16.26
CA ARG A 85 -8.66 4.35 -15.91
C ARG A 85 -7.96 4.33 -14.55
N LEU A 86 -7.20 5.37 -14.20
CA LEU A 86 -6.56 5.46 -12.88
C LEU A 86 -7.60 5.51 -11.76
N PHE A 87 -8.70 6.28 -11.90
CA PHE A 87 -9.79 6.35 -10.92
C PHE A 87 -10.46 4.98 -10.71
N LEU A 88 -10.72 4.27 -11.80
CA LEU A 88 -11.33 2.93 -11.77
C LEU A 88 -10.37 1.88 -11.19
N ASN A 89 -9.11 1.87 -11.63
CA ASN A 89 -8.11 0.88 -11.20
C ASN A 89 -7.63 1.11 -9.76
N SER A 90 -7.65 2.35 -9.27
CA SER A 90 -7.29 2.67 -7.89
C SER A 90 -8.46 2.54 -6.91
N ASN A 91 -9.64 2.14 -7.39
CA ASN A 91 -10.88 2.01 -6.64
C ASN A 91 -11.48 3.34 -6.11
N TRP A 92 -10.90 4.49 -6.48
CA TRP A 92 -11.42 5.80 -6.05
C TRP A 92 -12.84 6.05 -6.54
N ALA A 93 -13.15 5.64 -7.77
CA ALA A 93 -14.47 5.84 -8.35
C ALA A 93 -15.59 5.17 -7.54
N ASN A 94 -15.36 3.91 -7.15
CA ASN A 94 -16.29 3.15 -6.32
C ASN A 94 -16.43 3.74 -4.91
N ILE A 95 -15.32 4.15 -4.28
CA ILE A 95 -15.41 4.74 -2.93
C ILE A 95 -16.17 6.07 -2.97
N ILE A 96 -15.92 6.91 -3.98
CA ILE A 96 -16.59 8.22 -4.09
C ILE A 96 -18.07 8.05 -4.48
N SER A 97 -18.40 7.11 -5.36
CA SER A 97 -19.77 6.88 -5.80
C SER A 97 -20.05 5.39 -6.04
N PRO A 98 -20.34 4.61 -4.98
CA PRO A 98 -20.54 3.17 -5.08
C PRO A 98 -21.82 2.79 -5.84
N LYS A 99 -22.76 3.73 -6.00
CA LYS A 99 -23.97 3.55 -6.82
C LYS A 99 -23.69 3.70 -8.31
N GLN A 100 -22.66 4.44 -8.70
CA GLN A 100 -22.30 4.67 -10.10
C GLN A 100 -21.23 3.71 -10.62
N TYR A 101 -20.38 3.16 -9.74
CA TYR A 101 -19.20 2.39 -10.14
C TYR A 101 -18.98 1.14 -9.29
N ASP A 102 -18.69 0.03 -9.95
CA ASP A 102 -18.32 -1.23 -9.31
C ASP A 102 -16.94 -1.17 -8.63
N ILE A 103 -16.75 -2.04 -7.63
CA ILE A 103 -15.46 -2.25 -6.98
C ILE A 103 -14.41 -2.62 -8.03
N SER A 104 -13.21 -2.03 -7.92
CA SER A 104 -12.11 -2.29 -8.84
C SER A 104 -11.74 -3.78 -8.87
N ASN A 105 -11.76 -4.35 -10.07
CA ASN A 105 -11.24 -5.69 -10.34
C ASN A 105 -9.73 -5.70 -10.63
N PHE A 106 -9.02 -4.57 -10.44
CA PHE A 106 -7.60 -4.47 -10.74
C PHE A 106 -6.79 -5.47 -9.87
N ARG A 107 -6.01 -6.31 -10.56
CA ARG A 107 -5.13 -7.34 -9.97
C ARG A 107 -3.66 -7.11 -10.30
N GLY A 108 -3.28 -5.92 -10.78
CA GLY A 108 -1.88 -5.64 -11.07
C GLY A 108 -1.03 -5.59 -9.80
N HIS A 109 0.26 -5.87 -9.95
CA HIS A 109 1.19 -5.97 -8.82
C HIS A 109 1.90 -4.64 -8.53
N THR A 110 1.77 -3.65 -9.41
CA THR A 110 2.46 -2.35 -9.24
C THR A 110 1.71 -1.39 -8.32
N GLN A 111 0.46 -1.69 -7.96
CA GLN A 111 -0.35 -0.91 -7.04
C GLN A 111 -1.35 -1.81 -6.33
N VAL A 112 -1.64 -1.50 -5.08
CA VAL A 112 -2.81 -2.04 -4.39
C VAL A 112 -3.87 -0.93 -4.38
N PRO A 113 -5.04 -1.13 -5.00
CA PRO A 113 -6.12 -0.15 -5.01
C PRO A 113 -6.54 0.26 -3.60
N ALA A 114 -7.13 1.44 -3.46
CA ALA A 114 -7.67 1.92 -2.19
C ALA A 114 -8.65 0.88 -1.61
N THR A 115 -8.29 0.38 -0.43
CA THR A 115 -9.01 -0.69 0.26
C THR A 115 -9.50 -0.15 1.60
N GLN A 116 -10.81 -0.19 1.82
CA GLN A 116 -11.42 0.13 3.10
C GLN A 116 -11.35 -1.08 4.04
N TYR A 117 -11.12 -0.85 5.32
CA TYR A 117 -11.16 -1.86 6.38
C TYR A 117 -11.78 -1.28 7.65
N LYS A 118 -12.63 -2.05 8.31
CA LYS A 118 -13.36 -1.69 9.53
C LYS A 118 -13.11 -2.65 10.68
N THR A 119 -12.56 -3.83 10.39
CA THR A 119 -12.29 -4.88 11.37
C THR A 119 -10.85 -5.37 11.26
N THR A 120 -10.37 -6.05 12.30
CA THR A 120 -9.03 -6.66 12.32
C THR A 120 -8.85 -7.70 11.21
N ASP A 121 -9.89 -8.47 10.86
CA ASP A 121 -9.82 -9.45 9.76
C ASP A 121 -9.69 -8.75 8.39
N GLU A 122 -10.44 -7.67 8.16
CA GLU A 122 -10.32 -6.88 6.94
C GLU A 122 -8.96 -6.17 6.83
N GLN A 123 -8.47 -5.64 7.94
CA GLN A 123 -7.14 -5.03 8.03
C GLN A 123 -6.06 -6.06 7.70
N PHE A 124 -6.11 -7.24 8.32
CA PHE A 124 -5.19 -8.34 8.05
C PHE A 124 -5.20 -8.77 6.58
N LYS A 125 -6.38 -8.90 5.96
CA LYS A 125 -6.51 -9.19 4.51
C LYS A 125 -5.89 -8.08 3.65
N ALA A 126 -6.07 -6.81 4.03
CA ALA A 126 -5.48 -5.68 3.31
C ALA A 126 -3.95 -5.68 3.41
N VAL A 127 -3.40 -5.88 4.62
CA VAL A 127 -1.94 -5.96 4.84
C VAL A 127 -1.33 -7.14 4.07
N ASN A 128 -1.93 -8.32 4.11
CA ASN A 128 -1.46 -9.48 3.35
C ASN A 128 -1.47 -9.25 1.84
N ARG A 129 -2.53 -8.60 1.32
CA ARG A 129 -2.59 -8.24 -0.11
C ARG A 129 -1.46 -7.29 -0.48
N ILE A 130 -1.12 -6.35 0.40
CA ILE A 130 -0.02 -5.41 0.21
C ILE A 130 1.33 -6.13 0.24
N ALA A 131 1.58 -6.95 1.25
CA ALA A 131 2.79 -7.77 1.37
C ALA A 131 3.03 -8.61 0.09
N ASN A 132 1.99 -9.29 -0.39
CA ASN A 132 2.03 -10.07 -1.63
C ASN A 132 2.31 -9.23 -2.88
N ALA A 133 1.68 -8.06 -3.00
CA ALA A 133 1.93 -7.16 -4.13
C ALA A 133 3.39 -6.69 -4.15
N ILE A 134 3.95 -6.37 -2.98
CA ILE A 134 5.33 -5.89 -2.82
C ILE A 134 6.35 -6.97 -3.21
N LEU A 135 6.16 -8.20 -2.72
CA LEU A 135 7.01 -9.34 -3.07
C LEU A 135 7.06 -9.62 -4.58
N GLY A 136 5.94 -9.43 -5.29
CA GLY A 136 5.89 -9.58 -6.76
C GLY A 136 6.34 -8.33 -7.53
N ALA A 137 6.44 -7.18 -6.88
CA ALA A 137 6.71 -5.90 -7.53
C ALA A 137 8.16 -5.45 -7.43
N ILE A 138 8.77 -5.55 -6.26
CA ILE A 138 10.10 -4.99 -5.98
C ILE A 138 11.14 -6.12 -6.08
N PRO A 139 12.04 -6.10 -7.08
CA PRO A 139 13.08 -7.11 -7.19
C PRO A 139 14.19 -6.89 -6.16
N ASP A 140 14.92 -7.96 -5.84
CA ASP A 140 16.07 -8.02 -4.93
C ASP A 140 15.78 -7.47 -3.52
N LEU A 141 14.57 -7.69 -3.03
CA LEU A 141 14.18 -7.24 -1.70
C LEU A 141 14.90 -8.07 -0.63
N GLU A 142 15.40 -7.42 0.42
CA GLU A 142 16.00 -8.10 1.57
C GLU A 142 14.91 -8.47 2.59
N ARG A 143 15.06 -9.62 3.25
CA ARG A 143 14.08 -10.17 4.19
C ARG A 143 13.75 -9.19 5.32
N ASN A 144 14.80 -8.62 5.92
CA ASN A 144 14.65 -7.69 7.04
C ASN A 144 14.03 -6.34 6.61
N ASP A 145 14.35 -5.86 5.41
CA ASP A 145 13.76 -4.63 4.86
C ASP A 145 12.26 -4.83 4.54
N PHE A 146 11.88 -6.04 4.09
CA PHE A 146 10.49 -6.40 3.90
C PHE A 146 9.72 -6.50 5.22
N ALA A 147 10.28 -7.16 6.24
CA ALA A 147 9.68 -7.26 7.56
C ALA A 147 9.47 -5.88 8.21
N ALA A 148 10.43 -4.96 8.07
CA ALA A 148 10.32 -3.60 8.57
C ALA A 148 9.16 -2.81 7.92
N LEU A 149 8.98 -3.00 6.62
CA LEU A 149 7.89 -2.41 5.86
C LEU A 149 6.53 -3.00 6.24
N GLU A 150 6.42 -4.33 6.32
CA GLU A 150 5.19 -5.01 6.74
C GLU A 150 4.77 -4.54 8.14
N TRP A 151 5.72 -4.49 9.08
CA TRP A 151 5.48 -3.96 10.41
C TRP A 151 4.94 -2.53 10.37
N SER A 152 5.56 -1.63 9.59
CA SER A 152 5.10 -0.24 9.47
C SER A 152 3.67 -0.13 8.94
N ILE A 153 3.32 -0.93 7.93
CA ILE A 153 1.96 -0.95 7.37
C ILE A 153 0.98 -1.50 8.40
N ASN A 154 1.35 -2.57 9.11
CA ASN A 154 0.51 -3.18 10.15
C ASN A 154 0.24 -2.18 11.28
N GLU A 155 1.26 -1.53 11.82
CA GLU A 155 1.13 -0.55 12.90
C GLU A 155 0.29 0.66 12.49
N LEU A 156 0.52 1.21 11.30
CA LEU A 156 -0.23 2.39 10.85
C LEU A 156 -1.70 2.07 10.53
N THR A 157 -1.99 0.86 10.05
CA THR A 157 -3.38 0.43 9.83
C THR A 157 -4.08 0.03 11.13
N ASP A 158 -3.39 -0.61 12.06
CA ASP A 158 -3.93 -0.96 13.38
C ASP A 158 -4.23 0.29 14.22
N ASN A 159 -3.37 1.31 14.16
CA ASN A 159 -3.61 2.61 14.80
C ASN A 159 -4.98 3.21 14.43
N VAL A 160 -5.46 2.98 13.20
CA VAL A 160 -6.79 3.44 12.81
C VAL A 160 -7.87 2.72 13.62
N LEU A 161 -7.80 1.39 13.74
CA LEU A 161 -8.79 0.60 14.46
C LEU A 161 -8.78 0.92 15.97
N VAL A 162 -7.60 1.16 16.54
CA VAL A 162 -7.44 1.40 17.99
C VAL A 162 -7.74 2.85 18.39
N HIS A 163 -7.35 3.83 17.56
CA HIS A 163 -7.31 5.23 17.99
C HIS A 163 -8.25 6.18 17.23
N SER A 164 -8.64 5.87 15.99
CA SER A 164 -9.36 6.86 15.16
C SER A 164 -10.80 7.11 15.61
N GLN A 165 -11.48 6.11 16.15
CA GLN A 165 -12.93 6.12 16.35
C GLN A 165 -13.70 6.47 15.05
N SER A 166 -13.12 6.15 13.88
CA SER A 166 -13.69 6.44 12.58
C SER A 166 -14.95 5.59 12.32
N PRO A 167 -16.12 6.20 12.03
CA PRO A 167 -17.35 5.45 11.74
C PRO A 167 -17.27 4.64 10.44
N VAL A 168 -16.31 4.97 9.58
CA VAL A 168 -16.08 4.35 8.28
C VAL A 168 -14.84 3.46 8.27
N GLY A 169 -14.17 3.29 9.41
CA GLY A 169 -12.90 2.58 9.50
C GLY A 169 -11.76 3.33 8.79
N GLY A 170 -10.77 2.56 8.34
CA GLY A 170 -9.59 3.07 7.66
C GLY A 170 -9.54 2.73 6.17
N PHE A 171 -8.67 3.43 5.46
CA PHE A 171 -8.37 3.25 4.05
C PHE A 171 -6.87 3.10 3.89
N VAL A 172 -6.46 2.13 3.08
CA VAL A 172 -5.04 1.91 2.75
C VAL A 172 -4.86 1.79 1.24
N GLN A 173 -3.78 2.38 0.72
CA GLN A 173 -3.39 2.26 -0.69
C GLN A 173 -1.87 2.18 -0.82
N VAL A 174 -1.40 1.39 -1.78
CA VAL A 174 0.04 1.27 -2.10
C VAL A 174 0.27 1.50 -3.57
N SER A 175 1.34 2.23 -3.90
CA SER A 175 1.81 2.47 -5.26
C SER A 175 3.31 2.25 -5.33
N THR A 176 3.76 1.46 -6.30
CA THR A 176 5.19 1.22 -6.55
C THR A 176 5.64 2.00 -7.78
N PHE A 177 6.76 2.71 -7.66
CA PHE A 177 7.35 3.46 -8.77
C PHE A 177 8.68 2.82 -9.11
N LYS A 178 8.79 2.25 -10.32
CA LYS A 178 9.95 1.43 -10.73
C LYS A 178 10.91 2.12 -11.69
N SER A 179 10.53 3.25 -12.29
CA SER A 179 11.22 3.74 -13.49
C SER A 179 12.62 4.30 -13.25
N LYS A 180 13.01 4.66 -12.01
CA LYS A 180 14.36 5.17 -11.67
C LYS A 180 14.88 4.86 -10.26
N ALA A 181 14.05 4.44 -9.30
CA ALA A 181 14.44 4.08 -7.93
C ALA A 181 13.46 3.04 -7.38
N LYS A 182 13.89 2.13 -6.49
CA LYS A 182 13.01 1.14 -5.84
C LYS A 182 12.17 1.84 -4.77
N ARG A 183 11.20 2.68 -5.18
CA ARG A 183 10.38 3.47 -4.25
C ARG A 183 8.98 2.89 -4.11
N LEU A 184 8.55 2.81 -2.86
CA LEU A 184 7.20 2.42 -2.48
C LEU A 184 6.52 3.59 -1.77
N LEU A 185 5.34 3.96 -2.24
CA LEU A 185 4.46 4.89 -1.58
C LEU A 185 3.33 4.10 -0.95
N PHE A 186 3.18 4.19 0.36
CA PHE A 186 2.01 3.66 1.06
C PHE A 186 1.33 4.78 1.83
N MET A 187 0.01 4.72 1.88
CA MET A 187 -0.81 5.74 2.50
C MET A 187 -1.90 5.09 3.33
N VAL A 188 -2.16 5.65 4.50
CA VAL A 188 -3.27 5.26 5.38
C VAL A 188 -4.09 6.51 5.67
N ALA A 189 -5.40 6.44 5.53
CA ALA A 189 -6.31 7.54 5.83
C ALA A 189 -7.51 7.06 6.64
N ASP A 190 -8.01 7.90 7.54
CA ASP A 190 -9.27 7.70 8.26
C ASP A 190 -10.08 9.00 8.31
N ALA A 191 -11.33 8.90 8.74
CA ALA A 191 -12.22 10.04 8.94
C ALA A 191 -12.73 10.10 10.39
N GLY A 192 -11.84 9.86 11.35
CA GLY A 192 -12.09 9.83 12.78
C GLY A 192 -11.74 11.12 13.51
N VAL A 193 -11.45 11.01 14.82
CA VAL A 193 -11.21 12.15 15.73
C VAL A 193 -9.86 12.84 15.50
N GLY A 194 -8.93 12.17 14.81
CA GLY A 194 -7.58 12.66 14.54
C GLY A 194 -6.60 12.51 15.71
N ILE A 195 -5.31 12.60 15.39
CA ILE A 195 -4.19 12.50 16.34
C ILE A 195 -4.28 13.55 17.45
N PRO A 196 -4.54 14.85 17.17
CA PRO A 196 -4.56 15.86 18.22
C PRO A 196 -5.62 15.58 19.30
N THR A 197 -6.84 15.21 18.88
CA THR A 197 -7.92 14.87 19.82
C THR A 197 -7.56 13.64 20.64
N SER A 198 -7.08 12.58 19.98
CA SER A 198 -6.71 11.31 20.62
C SER A 198 -5.56 11.48 21.63
N LEU A 199 -4.48 12.18 21.27
CA LEU A 199 -3.34 12.36 22.16
C LEU A 199 -3.63 13.27 23.36
N ARG A 200 -4.48 14.29 23.20
CA ARG A 200 -4.89 15.17 24.30
C ARG A 200 -5.67 14.45 25.40
N GLU A 201 -6.17 13.25 25.14
CA GLU A 201 -6.74 12.41 26.21
C GLU A 201 -5.65 12.02 27.23
N GLY A 202 -4.48 11.60 26.76
CA GLY A 202 -3.34 11.16 27.59
C GLY A 202 -2.32 12.26 27.93
N PHE A 203 -2.21 13.32 27.12
CA PHE A 203 -1.24 14.41 27.26
C PHE A 203 -1.95 15.77 27.28
N LYS A 204 -2.30 16.26 28.47
CA LYS A 204 -3.04 17.53 28.67
C LYS A 204 -2.21 18.78 28.38
N ASP A 205 -0.89 18.63 28.29
CA ASP A 205 0.07 19.69 27.99
C ASP A 205 0.17 20.02 26.50
N ILE A 206 -0.40 19.22 25.60
CA ILE A 206 -0.40 19.47 24.15
C ILE A 206 -1.40 20.58 23.80
N THR A 207 -0.89 21.75 23.43
CA THR A 207 -1.73 22.96 23.22
C THR A 207 -2.07 23.25 21.76
N SER A 208 -1.44 22.58 20.79
CA SER A 208 -1.71 22.79 19.36
C SER A 208 -1.71 21.48 18.57
N ASP A 209 -2.36 21.45 17.41
CA ASP A 209 -2.40 20.26 16.56
C ASP A 209 -1.02 19.96 15.97
N ALA A 210 -0.25 21.00 15.63
CA ALA A 210 1.14 20.89 15.19
C ALA A 210 2.02 20.23 16.28
N ASP A 211 1.88 20.66 17.54
CA ASP A 211 2.58 20.05 18.68
C ASP A 211 2.16 18.59 18.90
N ALA A 212 0.86 18.28 18.73
CA ALA A 212 0.39 16.90 18.78
C ALA A 212 1.06 16.01 17.71
N LEU A 213 1.25 16.52 16.49
CA LEU A 213 1.94 15.79 15.43
C LEU A 213 3.43 15.61 15.71
N ASP A 214 4.12 16.64 16.21
CA ASP A 214 5.52 16.50 16.64
C ASP A 214 5.65 15.42 17.71
N ARG A 215 4.76 15.44 18.69
CA ARG A 215 4.73 14.47 19.80
C ARG A 215 4.45 13.06 19.30
N ALA A 216 3.49 12.89 18.38
CA ALA A 216 3.10 11.59 17.81
C ALA A 216 4.24 10.82 17.14
N ILE A 217 5.24 11.53 16.60
CA ILE A 217 6.39 10.88 15.96
C ILE A 217 7.57 10.68 16.92
N ARG A 218 7.40 10.87 18.23
CA ARG A 218 8.42 10.58 19.24
C ARG A 218 8.24 9.16 19.77
N GLU A 219 9.35 8.54 20.13
CA GLU A 219 9.37 7.18 20.67
C GLU A 219 8.53 7.06 21.95
N GLY A 220 7.73 6.00 22.05
CA GLY A 220 6.94 5.68 23.23
C GLY A 220 5.70 6.56 23.45
N VAL A 221 5.32 7.39 22.46
CA VAL A 221 4.16 8.28 22.57
C VAL A 221 2.88 7.56 22.12
N THR A 222 1.93 7.43 23.03
CA THR A 222 0.59 6.87 22.82
C THR A 222 -0.40 7.49 23.80
N ARG A 223 -1.69 7.55 23.46
CA ARG A 223 -2.73 8.05 24.38
C ARG A 223 -2.81 7.22 25.68
N ASP A 224 -2.53 5.93 25.59
CA ASP A 224 -2.56 4.99 26.72
C ASP A 224 -1.59 3.84 26.45
N LYS A 225 -0.69 3.57 27.41
CA LYS A 225 0.29 2.49 27.35
C LYS A 225 -0.31 1.10 27.48
N SER A 226 -1.54 0.99 27.99
CA SER A 226 -2.28 -0.28 28.02
C SER A 226 -2.83 -0.67 26.64
N LEU A 227 -3.04 0.32 25.76
CA LEU A 227 -3.58 0.12 24.41
C LEU A 227 -2.49 -0.05 23.35
N GLY A 228 -1.26 0.42 23.60
CA GLY A 228 -0.14 0.28 22.67
C GLY A 228 1.17 0.79 23.24
N GLN A 229 2.28 0.51 22.56
CA GLN A 229 3.62 0.92 23.02
C GLN A 229 4.03 2.32 22.55
N GLY A 230 3.33 2.90 21.57
CA GLY A 230 3.64 4.23 21.03
C GLY A 230 4.80 4.25 20.04
N ASN A 231 5.01 3.15 19.31
CA ASN A 231 6.15 2.98 18.42
C ASN A 231 5.78 3.04 16.92
N GLY A 232 4.52 2.82 16.54
CA GLY A 232 4.11 2.72 15.13
C GLY A 232 4.45 3.93 14.26
N LEU A 233 4.03 5.14 14.67
CA LEU A 233 4.30 6.38 13.93
C LEU A 233 5.79 6.77 13.98
N PHE A 234 6.43 6.65 15.15
CA PHE A 234 7.86 6.88 15.31
C PHE A 234 8.69 5.97 14.40
N GLY A 235 8.47 4.65 14.44
CA GLY A 235 9.18 3.68 13.62
C GLY A 235 8.95 3.90 12.12
N SER A 236 7.70 4.19 11.72
CA SER A 236 7.39 4.53 10.32
C SER A 236 8.14 5.79 9.87
N TYR A 237 8.22 6.82 10.71
CA TYR A 237 9.00 8.02 10.44
C TYR A 237 10.52 7.72 10.37
N GLN A 238 11.05 6.87 11.25
CA GLN A 238 12.46 6.46 11.21
C GLN A 238 12.79 5.71 9.92
N ILE A 239 11.94 4.78 9.49
CA ILE A 239 12.12 4.02 8.24
C ILE A 239 12.09 4.96 7.03
N CYS A 240 11.13 5.87 6.95
CA CYS A 240 11.05 6.84 5.86
C CYS A 240 12.24 7.81 5.85
N SER A 241 12.65 8.32 7.00
CA SER A 241 13.76 9.27 7.09
C SER A 241 15.11 8.62 6.86
N GLY A 242 15.34 7.46 7.47
CA GLY A 242 16.54 6.64 7.30
C GLY A 242 16.74 6.17 5.86
N SER A 243 15.66 5.83 5.14
CA SER A 243 15.75 5.38 3.74
C SER A 243 16.02 6.49 2.71
N GLY A 244 16.03 7.77 3.10
CA GLY A 244 16.00 8.88 2.14
C GLY A 244 14.65 9.00 1.42
N GLY A 245 13.60 8.48 2.06
CA GLY A 245 12.22 8.57 1.62
C GLY A 245 11.55 9.89 2.04
N LYS A 246 10.22 9.84 2.17
CA LYS A 246 9.41 10.98 2.60
C LYS A 246 8.37 10.52 3.60
N PHE A 247 8.00 11.41 4.51
CA PHE A 247 6.94 11.15 5.47
C PHE A 247 6.05 12.38 5.57
N GLN A 248 4.74 12.21 5.57
CA GLN A 248 3.80 13.31 5.79
C GLN A 248 2.63 12.83 6.62
N LEU A 249 2.16 13.71 7.49
CA LEU A 249 1.07 13.50 8.41
C LEU A 249 0.15 14.73 8.38
N GLU A 250 -1.13 14.53 8.17
CA GLU A 250 -2.16 15.58 8.24
C GLU A 250 -3.23 15.12 9.22
N SER A 251 -3.54 15.92 10.25
CA SER A 251 -4.61 15.62 11.20
C SER A 251 -5.01 16.87 11.97
N GLY A 252 -6.31 17.17 12.01
CA GLY A 252 -6.79 18.46 12.48
C GLY A 252 -6.16 19.59 11.66
N TYR A 253 -5.75 20.66 12.32
CA TYR A 253 -5.00 21.75 11.70
C TYR A 253 -3.50 21.45 11.56
N GLY A 254 -3.02 20.33 12.09
CA GLY A 254 -1.62 19.97 12.06
C GLY A 254 -1.20 19.39 10.72
N LYS A 255 -0.04 19.84 10.24
CA LYS A 255 0.68 19.22 9.12
C LYS A 255 2.14 19.03 9.45
N LEU A 256 2.60 17.80 9.36
CA LEU A 256 4.00 17.43 9.50
C LEU A 256 4.47 16.84 8.17
N SER A 257 5.64 17.26 7.71
CA SER A 257 6.26 16.73 6.49
C SER A 257 7.77 16.60 6.66
N TYR A 258 8.32 15.54 6.09
CA TYR A 258 9.74 15.27 6.02
C TYR A 258 10.12 14.90 4.60
N ASN A 259 11.22 15.48 4.13
CA ASN A 259 12.01 14.96 3.02
C ASN A 259 13.47 15.36 3.22
N GLU A 260 14.38 14.64 2.56
CA GLU A 260 15.83 14.84 2.67
C GLU A 260 16.27 16.29 2.40
N ARG A 261 15.63 16.98 1.45
CA ARG A 261 16.01 18.35 1.05
C ARG A 261 15.61 19.40 2.09
N ASN A 262 14.46 19.23 2.72
CA ASN A 262 13.83 20.27 3.56
C ASN A 262 13.88 19.96 5.05
N GLY A 263 14.30 18.74 5.44
CA GLY A 263 14.22 18.23 6.80
C GLY A 263 12.78 18.06 7.28
N LEU A 264 12.62 17.92 8.60
CA LEU A 264 11.32 17.89 9.26
C LEU A 264 10.73 19.31 9.31
N ARG A 265 9.47 19.45 8.89
CA ARG A 265 8.70 20.69 8.97
C ARG A 265 7.33 20.40 9.56
N ILE A 266 6.90 21.28 10.45
CA ILE A 266 5.61 21.16 11.14
C ILE A 266 4.94 22.52 11.13
N ASN A 267 3.74 22.57 10.58
CA ASN A 267 2.99 23.80 10.36
C ASN A 267 1.53 23.60 10.81
N SER A 268 0.85 24.71 11.06
CA SER A 268 -0.61 24.75 11.18
C SER A 268 -1.23 25.21 9.87
N GLU A 269 -2.18 24.45 9.37
CA GLU A 269 -2.99 24.77 8.21
C GLU A 269 -4.24 25.55 8.61
N LYS A 270 -4.92 26.18 7.64
CA LYS A 270 -6.14 26.98 7.91
C LYS A 270 -7.41 26.14 7.93
N ILE A 271 -7.40 25.03 7.21
CA ILE A 271 -8.53 24.12 7.06
C ILE A 271 -8.11 22.82 7.73
N PRO A 272 -8.94 22.23 8.60
CA PRO A 272 -8.56 20.99 9.26
C PRO A 272 -8.77 19.78 8.34
N TYR A 273 -7.96 18.75 8.53
CA TYR A 273 -8.27 17.40 8.07
C TYR A 273 -9.01 16.63 9.18
N GLU A 274 -10.27 16.28 8.95
CA GLU A 274 -11.12 15.56 9.92
C GLU A 274 -10.78 14.06 9.93
N GLY A 275 -9.74 13.68 10.65
CA GLY A 275 -9.19 12.32 10.72
C GLY A 275 -7.67 12.35 10.72
N THR A 276 -7.04 11.29 10.23
CA THR A 276 -5.59 11.24 10.01
C THR A 276 -5.27 10.78 8.60
N LEU A 277 -4.33 11.45 7.92
CA LEU A 277 -3.68 10.96 6.71
C LEU A 277 -2.20 10.77 7.00
N VAL A 278 -1.70 9.55 6.80
CA VAL A 278 -0.28 9.21 6.80
C VAL A 278 0.14 8.91 5.36
N VAL A 279 1.21 9.55 4.90
CA VAL A 279 1.84 9.31 3.61
C VAL A 279 3.29 8.96 3.85
N ALA A 280 3.69 7.76 3.43
CA ALA A 280 5.02 7.25 3.66
C ALA A 280 5.62 6.73 2.36
N GLU A 281 6.73 7.34 1.97
CA GLU A 281 7.54 6.95 0.82
C GLU A 281 8.81 6.30 1.37
N ILE A 282 9.07 5.04 0.99
CA ILE A 282 10.26 4.29 1.39
C ILE A 282 11.10 4.01 0.14
N ASN A 283 12.41 4.16 0.28
CA ASN A 283 13.37 3.91 -0.77
C ASN A 283 14.20 2.65 -0.46
N PHE A 284 13.98 1.58 -1.24
CA PHE A 284 14.65 0.29 -1.14
C PHE A 284 15.93 0.21 -1.99
N SER A 285 16.44 1.34 -2.49
CA SER A 285 17.67 1.33 -3.28
C SER A 285 18.93 1.10 -2.44
N VAL A 286 18.87 1.22 -1.11
CA VAL A 286 19.99 0.97 -0.20
C VAL A 286 19.62 -0.23 0.70
N PRO A 287 20.24 -1.41 0.49
CA PRO A 287 19.98 -2.60 1.30
C PRO A 287 20.30 -2.40 2.78
N HIS A 288 19.58 -3.10 3.66
CA HIS A 288 19.78 -3.16 5.12
C HIS A 288 19.45 -1.88 5.91
N LEU A 289 19.07 -0.82 5.21
CA LEU A 289 18.84 0.49 5.80
C LEU A 289 17.57 0.55 6.65
N LEU A 290 16.56 -0.27 6.34
CA LEU A 290 15.28 -0.23 7.06
C LEU A 290 15.36 -1.01 8.38
N GLU A 291 16.12 -2.11 8.40
CA GLU A 291 16.37 -2.86 9.62
C GLU A 291 17.17 -2.03 10.65
N GLU A 292 18.12 -1.20 10.20
CA GLU A 292 18.85 -0.30 11.08
C GLU A 292 17.98 0.83 11.64
N ALA A 293 16.95 1.24 10.89
CA ALA A 293 16.02 2.29 11.29
C ALA A 293 15.03 1.84 12.39
N LEU A 294 14.76 0.54 12.51
CA LEU A 294 13.91 -0.03 13.58
C LEU A 294 14.73 -0.30 14.85
N ARG A 295 15.01 0.77 15.59
CA ARG A 295 15.61 0.71 16.92
C ARG A 295 14.70 1.36 17.96
N PHE A 296 14.38 0.60 19.00
CA PHE A 296 13.63 1.09 20.16
C PHE A 296 14.48 0.93 21.43
N GLY A 297 14.63 2.00 22.21
CA GLY A 297 15.45 2.01 23.43
C GLY A 297 16.91 1.59 23.17
N GLY A 298 17.44 1.88 21.98
CA GLY A 298 18.78 1.47 21.55
C GLY A 298 18.93 0.00 21.16
N LYS A 299 17.86 -0.80 21.21
CA LYS A 299 17.84 -2.21 20.78
C LYS A 299 17.26 -2.35 19.39
N LYS A 300 17.87 -3.23 18.60
CA LYS A 300 17.36 -3.63 17.29
C LYS A 300 16.05 -4.41 17.47
N TYR A 301 15.02 -4.02 16.73
CA TYR A 301 13.74 -4.73 16.71
C TYR A 301 13.61 -5.54 15.42
N SER A 302 13.33 -6.83 15.55
CA SER A 302 13.12 -7.75 14.42
C SER A 302 11.67 -8.25 14.48
N PRO A 303 10.78 -7.73 13.61
CA PRO A 303 9.40 -8.21 13.53
C PRO A 303 9.34 -9.69 13.15
N LEU A 304 8.28 -10.38 13.59
CA LEU A 304 7.88 -11.66 12.99
C LEU A 304 7.60 -11.42 11.50
N ASP A 305 8.17 -12.26 10.63
CA ASP A 305 8.19 -12.03 9.19
C ASP A 305 7.11 -12.84 8.47
N HIS A 306 6.31 -12.18 7.61
CA HIS A 306 5.41 -12.79 6.63
C HIS A 306 5.92 -14.10 6.04
N ILE A 307 7.21 -14.17 5.71
CA ILE A 307 7.81 -15.33 5.05
C ILE A 307 7.69 -16.58 5.92
N GLU A 308 8.01 -16.45 7.20
CA GLU A 308 7.92 -17.52 8.19
C GLU A 308 6.48 -18.03 8.31
N LYS A 309 5.52 -17.11 8.31
CA LYS A 309 4.10 -17.46 8.50
C LYS A 309 3.45 -18.12 7.29
N TYR A 310 3.79 -17.67 6.08
CA TYR A 310 3.04 -18.03 4.87
C TYR A 310 3.78 -18.94 3.90
N TYR A 311 5.11 -18.98 3.97
CA TYR A 311 5.90 -19.75 3.01
C TYR A 311 6.82 -20.77 3.66
N GLU A 312 7.33 -20.55 4.88
CA GLU A 312 8.12 -21.59 5.54
C GLU A 312 7.27 -22.81 5.88
N HIS A 313 7.73 -24.00 5.51
CA HIS A 313 7.08 -25.24 5.90
C HIS A 313 7.23 -25.41 7.43
N PRO A 314 6.16 -25.77 8.17
CA PRO A 314 6.19 -25.77 9.63
C PRO A 314 7.12 -26.82 10.26
N ILE A 315 7.58 -27.81 9.48
CA ILE A 315 8.35 -28.97 9.96
C ILE A 315 9.65 -29.15 9.17
N GLU A 316 9.66 -28.77 7.89
CA GLU A 316 10.77 -29.05 6.98
C GLU A 316 11.46 -27.74 6.68
N ASP A 317 12.79 -27.75 6.60
CA ASP A 317 13.57 -26.55 6.22
C ASP A 317 13.39 -26.27 4.72
N SER A 318 12.21 -25.78 4.33
CA SER A 318 11.82 -25.49 2.95
C SER A 318 10.83 -24.34 2.86
N ILE A 319 10.81 -23.68 1.71
CA ILE A 319 9.83 -22.64 1.35
C ILE A 319 8.80 -23.27 0.42
N VAL A 320 7.52 -23.23 0.79
CA VAL A 320 6.39 -23.71 -0.03
C VAL A 320 5.75 -22.53 -0.74
N PHE A 321 5.80 -22.55 -2.06
CA PHE A 321 5.16 -21.59 -2.94
C PHE A 321 4.02 -22.27 -3.69
N ARG A 322 2.80 -22.16 -3.17
CA ARG A 322 1.62 -22.76 -3.81
C ARG A 322 1.07 -21.86 -4.89
N VAL A 323 1.15 -22.31 -6.15
CA VAL A 323 0.83 -21.47 -7.32
C VAL A 323 -0.65 -21.03 -7.36
N SER A 324 -1.56 -21.84 -6.82
CA SER A 324 -3.00 -21.52 -6.74
C SER A 324 -3.33 -20.41 -5.73
N ASP A 325 -2.56 -20.29 -4.65
CA ASP A 325 -2.74 -19.23 -3.65
C ASP A 325 -2.27 -17.85 -4.18
N GLU A 326 -1.44 -17.88 -5.22
CA GLU A 326 -0.73 -16.72 -5.77
C GLU A 326 -1.45 -16.08 -6.97
N THR A 327 -2.18 -16.86 -7.74
CA THR A 327 -2.89 -16.38 -8.93
C THR A 327 -4.05 -17.30 -9.31
N ASN A 328 -5.13 -16.70 -9.81
CA ASN A 328 -6.22 -17.41 -10.48
C ASN A 328 -6.08 -17.40 -12.01
N SER A 329 -5.01 -16.80 -12.54
CA SER A 329 -4.75 -16.70 -13.98
C SER A 329 -3.46 -17.43 -14.35
N PHE A 330 -3.61 -18.51 -15.10
CA PHE A 330 -2.51 -19.39 -15.55
C PHE A 330 -2.24 -19.27 -17.06
N GLY A 331 -2.87 -18.29 -17.73
CA GLY A 331 -2.94 -18.20 -19.19
C GLY A 331 -1.96 -17.23 -19.84
N SER A 332 -1.31 -16.33 -19.09
CA SER A 332 -0.56 -15.20 -19.68
C SER A 332 0.79 -14.95 -19.03
N ARG A 333 1.72 -14.36 -19.81
CA ARG A 333 3.00 -13.85 -19.30
C ARG A 333 2.82 -12.76 -18.22
N ILE A 334 1.77 -11.94 -18.36
CA ILE A 334 1.47 -10.86 -17.41
C ILE A 334 1.23 -11.44 -16.01
N ALA A 335 0.59 -12.61 -15.92
CA ALA A 335 0.38 -13.31 -14.66
C ALA A 335 1.64 -14.03 -14.14
N GLY A 336 2.53 -14.54 -15.02
CA GLY A 336 3.74 -15.25 -14.61
C GLY A 336 4.88 -14.37 -14.09
N THR A 337 5.03 -13.16 -14.64
CA THR A 337 6.09 -12.19 -14.27
C THR A 337 6.20 -11.90 -12.76
N PRO A 338 5.11 -11.52 -12.06
CA PRO A 338 5.13 -11.22 -10.62
C PRO A 338 5.46 -12.45 -9.77
N LEU A 339 4.95 -13.64 -10.14
CA LEU A 339 5.24 -14.89 -9.45
C LEU A 339 6.72 -15.26 -9.59
N ARG A 340 7.33 -15.08 -10.78
CA ARG A 340 8.78 -15.27 -10.95
C ARG A 340 9.58 -14.37 -10.01
N LYS A 341 9.24 -13.07 -9.96
CA LYS A 341 9.93 -12.11 -9.08
C LYS A 341 9.80 -12.50 -7.61
N LYS A 342 8.63 -12.97 -7.21
CA LYS A 342 8.40 -13.47 -5.86
C LYS A 342 9.23 -14.71 -5.55
N LEU A 343 9.30 -15.69 -6.46
CA LEU A 343 10.17 -16.86 -6.33
C LEU A 343 11.65 -16.49 -6.19
N LEU A 344 12.13 -15.52 -6.97
CA LEU A 344 13.50 -14.99 -6.87
C LEU A 344 13.73 -14.33 -5.51
N ASN A 345 12.80 -13.48 -5.05
CA ASN A 345 12.88 -12.84 -3.74
C ASN A 345 12.89 -13.88 -2.61
N LEU A 346 11.98 -14.85 -2.62
CA LEU A 346 11.92 -15.92 -1.61
C LEU A 346 13.21 -16.75 -1.58
N ALA A 347 13.73 -17.15 -2.75
CA ALA A 347 14.98 -17.91 -2.84
C ALA A 347 16.20 -17.12 -2.33
N LYS A 348 16.20 -15.79 -2.54
CA LYS A 348 17.24 -14.90 -2.03
C LYS A 348 17.13 -14.68 -0.52
N MET A 349 15.91 -14.42 -0.03
CA MET A 349 15.60 -14.17 1.38
C MET A 349 15.83 -15.40 2.26
N CYS A 350 15.70 -16.61 1.68
CA CYS A 350 15.89 -17.89 2.37
C CYS A 350 16.97 -18.71 1.66
N PRO A 351 18.25 -18.30 1.70
CA PRO A 351 19.32 -18.87 0.86
C PRO A 351 19.62 -20.34 1.17
N ASN A 352 19.33 -20.78 2.40
CA ASN A 352 19.61 -22.14 2.85
C ASN A 352 18.45 -23.11 2.60
N TYR A 353 17.27 -22.61 2.22
CA TYR A 353 16.08 -23.43 2.05
C TYR A 353 15.80 -23.67 0.54
N PRO A 354 15.44 -24.91 0.15
CA PRO A 354 14.84 -25.16 -1.14
C PRO A 354 13.46 -24.51 -1.24
N VAL A 355 13.11 -24.03 -2.43
CA VAL A 355 11.80 -23.48 -2.76
C VAL A 355 11.00 -24.53 -3.51
N VAL A 356 9.98 -25.08 -2.86
CA VAL A 356 9.01 -26.03 -3.41
C VAL A 356 7.91 -25.25 -4.11
N ILE A 357 7.85 -25.34 -5.43
CA ILE A 357 6.78 -24.79 -6.25
C ILE A 357 5.68 -25.85 -6.34
N ASP A 358 4.59 -25.62 -5.62
CA ASP A 358 3.46 -26.54 -5.50
C ASP A 358 2.35 -26.21 -6.51
N PHE A 359 2.06 -27.17 -7.38
CA PHE A 359 1.04 -27.12 -8.43
C PHE A 359 -0.18 -27.99 -8.13
N SER A 360 -0.34 -28.52 -6.90
CA SER A 360 -1.37 -29.51 -6.56
C SER A 360 -2.79 -29.10 -6.99
N ASP A 361 -3.14 -27.81 -6.86
CA ASP A 361 -4.46 -27.27 -7.25
C ASP A 361 -4.47 -26.58 -8.62
N VAL A 362 -3.46 -26.82 -9.46
CA VAL A 362 -3.33 -26.22 -10.80
C VAL A 362 -3.50 -27.30 -11.87
N ALA A 363 -4.70 -27.37 -12.44
CA ALA A 363 -5.01 -28.36 -13.46
C ALA A 363 -4.23 -28.18 -14.77
N LEU A 364 -4.06 -26.93 -15.22
CA LEU A 364 -3.41 -26.58 -16.48
C LEU A 364 -2.80 -25.18 -16.44
N ILE A 365 -1.67 -25.01 -17.12
CA ILE A 365 -1.04 -23.72 -17.40
C ILE A 365 -0.87 -23.54 -18.91
N SER A 366 -0.74 -22.31 -19.39
CA SER A 366 -0.35 -22.08 -20.79
C SER A 366 1.15 -22.18 -20.99
N SER A 367 1.60 -22.43 -22.23
CA SER A 367 3.03 -22.40 -22.57
C SER A 367 3.67 -21.04 -22.26
N SER A 368 2.91 -19.94 -22.41
CA SER A 368 3.42 -18.60 -22.14
C SER A 368 3.58 -18.33 -20.64
N PHE A 369 2.73 -18.91 -19.80
CA PHE A 369 2.86 -18.87 -18.35
C PHE A 369 4.01 -19.76 -17.87
N ALA A 370 4.12 -20.99 -18.38
CA ALA A 370 5.23 -21.91 -18.07
C ALA A 370 6.60 -21.29 -18.42
N ASP A 371 6.66 -20.67 -19.60
CA ASP A 371 7.82 -19.91 -20.05
C ASP A 371 8.13 -18.76 -19.08
N GLU A 372 7.20 -17.84 -18.85
CA GLU A 372 7.46 -16.65 -18.02
C GLU A 372 7.81 -16.98 -16.56
N LEU A 373 7.12 -17.96 -15.96
CA LEU A 373 7.32 -18.33 -14.57
C LEU A 373 8.56 -19.21 -14.37
N ILE A 374 8.68 -20.30 -15.13
CA ILE A 374 9.66 -21.36 -14.86
C ILE A 374 10.87 -21.27 -15.78
N ALA A 375 10.66 -21.21 -17.09
CA ALA A 375 11.81 -21.24 -18.00
C ALA A 375 12.69 -20.00 -17.86
N LYS A 376 12.09 -18.84 -17.57
CA LYS A 376 12.83 -17.58 -17.35
C LYS A 376 13.58 -17.63 -16.02
N LEU A 377 12.94 -18.17 -14.99
CA LEU A 377 13.56 -18.42 -13.68
C LEU A 377 14.76 -19.37 -13.80
N PHE A 378 14.62 -20.45 -14.58
CA PHE A 378 15.70 -21.40 -14.86
C PHE A 378 16.93 -20.73 -15.49
N VAL A 379 16.71 -19.87 -16.50
CA VAL A 379 17.80 -19.15 -17.16
C VAL A 379 18.41 -18.09 -16.23
N GLU A 380 17.57 -17.32 -15.52
CA GLU A 380 18.00 -16.24 -14.63
C GLU A 380 18.81 -16.73 -13.42
N VAL A 381 18.42 -17.88 -12.84
CA VAL A 381 19.12 -18.51 -11.71
C VAL A 381 20.30 -19.38 -12.16
N GLY A 382 20.23 -19.92 -13.38
CA GLY A 382 21.19 -20.88 -13.92
C GLY A 382 20.85 -22.33 -13.54
N ALA A 383 21.15 -23.27 -14.45
CA ALA A 383 20.68 -24.65 -14.37
C ALA A 383 21.04 -25.39 -13.06
N ILE A 384 22.29 -25.28 -12.61
CA ILE A 384 22.79 -25.98 -11.41
C ILE A 384 22.08 -25.44 -10.16
N SER A 385 22.05 -24.12 -10.02
CA SER A 385 21.37 -23.44 -8.93
C SER A 385 19.87 -23.72 -8.95
N PHE A 386 19.24 -23.73 -10.14
CA PHE A 386 17.82 -24.03 -10.27
C PHE A 386 17.50 -25.45 -9.78
N MET A 387 18.22 -26.47 -10.26
CA MET A 387 17.95 -27.87 -9.92
C MET A 387 18.23 -28.18 -8.44
N SER A 388 19.16 -27.47 -7.82
CA SER A 388 19.44 -27.60 -6.39
C SER A 388 18.42 -26.86 -5.53
N ARG A 389 18.06 -25.62 -5.90
CA ARG A 389 17.24 -24.72 -5.09
C ARG A 389 15.74 -24.85 -5.31
N PHE A 390 15.26 -25.14 -6.52
CA PHE A 390 13.83 -25.20 -6.82
C PHE A 390 13.37 -26.65 -7.00
N LYS A 391 12.28 -27.00 -6.31
CA LYS A 391 11.65 -28.31 -6.37
C LYS A 391 10.21 -28.14 -6.84
N PHE A 392 9.67 -29.19 -7.45
CA PHE A 392 8.30 -29.22 -7.90
C PHE A 392 7.49 -30.21 -7.06
N SER A 393 6.31 -29.79 -6.60
CA SER A 393 5.34 -30.65 -5.92
C SER A 393 3.98 -30.56 -6.62
N GLY A 394 3.18 -31.61 -6.53
CA GLY A 394 1.81 -31.60 -7.07
C GLY A 394 1.68 -31.44 -8.59
N VAL A 395 2.74 -31.65 -9.36
CA VAL A 395 2.74 -31.37 -10.81
C VAL A 395 2.11 -32.52 -11.61
N SER A 396 1.03 -32.21 -12.35
CA SER A 396 0.43 -33.16 -13.29
C SER A 396 1.33 -33.45 -14.50
N SER A 397 1.16 -34.59 -15.16
CA SER A 397 1.96 -34.97 -16.35
C SER A 397 1.86 -33.94 -17.49
N THR A 398 0.68 -33.31 -17.64
CA THR A 398 0.43 -32.24 -18.61
C THR A 398 1.21 -30.97 -18.27
N VAL A 399 1.13 -30.51 -17.01
CA VAL A 399 1.87 -29.31 -16.55
C VAL A 399 3.38 -29.54 -16.65
N LYS A 400 3.85 -30.74 -16.28
CA LYS A 400 5.27 -31.12 -16.40
C LYS A 400 5.76 -31.05 -17.85
N SER A 401 5.00 -31.62 -18.79
CA SER A 401 5.35 -31.59 -20.23
C SER A 401 5.46 -30.16 -20.78
N LEU A 402 4.59 -29.25 -20.30
CA LEU A 402 4.63 -27.84 -20.68
C LEU A 402 5.84 -27.10 -20.10
N ILE A 403 6.19 -27.38 -18.84
CA ILE A 403 7.39 -26.85 -18.19
C ILE A 403 8.65 -27.32 -18.93
N ASP A 404 8.78 -28.63 -19.16
CA ASP A 404 9.94 -29.23 -19.82
C ASP A 404 10.14 -28.64 -21.22
N ARG A 405 9.05 -28.49 -21.98
CA ARG A 405 9.06 -27.85 -23.30
C ARG A 405 9.52 -26.39 -23.22
N ALA A 406 9.01 -25.63 -22.25
CA ALA A 406 9.36 -24.22 -22.09
C ALA A 406 10.86 -24.05 -21.76
N ILE A 407 11.40 -24.87 -20.86
CA ILE A 407 12.83 -24.86 -20.52
C ILE A 407 13.67 -25.23 -21.75
N ALA A 408 13.34 -26.32 -22.44
CA ALA A 408 14.09 -26.77 -23.62
C ALA A 408 14.12 -25.72 -24.74
N GLN A 409 12.98 -25.06 -25.00
CA GLN A 409 12.90 -23.97 -25.98
C GLN A 409 13.81 -22.80 -25.62
N ARG A 410 13.87 -22.42 -24.34
CA ARG A 410 14.70 -21.28 -23.91
C ARG A 410 16.19 -21.58 -23.93
N VAL A 411 16.59 -22.78 -23.52
CA VAL A 411 17.99 -23.23 -23.58
C VAL A 411 18.50 -23.23 -25.03
N ALA A 412 17.65 -23.62 -25.99
CA ALA A 412 18.01 -23.62 -27.41
C ALA A 412 18.17 -22.21 -28.02
N VAL A 413 17.47 -21.20 -27.48
CA VAL A 413 17.48 -19.82 -28.03
C VAL A 413 18.55 -18.94 -27.38
N GLY A 414 19.04 -19.28 -26.18
CA GLY A 414 20.26 -18.70 -25.61
C GLY A 414 20.18 -17.25 -25.09
N THR A 415 18.99 -16.64 -24.99
CA THR A 415 18.83 -15.25 -24.55
C THR A 415 17.78 -15.06 -23.44
N THR A 416 18.11 -14.16 -22.51
CA THR A 416 17.19 -13.47 -21.61
C THR A 416 16.70 -12.19 -22.29
N ASP A 417 15.44 -12.18 -22.74
CA ASP A 417 14.72 -10.94 -23.09
C ASP A 417 14.29 -10.18 -21.83
#